data_AF-A0A7Y3BGH9-F1
#
_entry.id   AF-A0A7Y3BGH9-F1
#
_cell.length_a   1.000
_cell.length_b   1.000
_cell.length_c   1.000
_cell.angle_alpha   90.00
_cell.angle_beta   90.00
_cell.angle_gamma   90.00
#
_symmetry.space_group_name_H-M   'P 1'
#
loop_
_entity.id
_entity.type
_entity.pdbx_description
1 polymer ?
#
loop_
_entity_poly.entity_id
_entity_poly.type
_entity_poly.pdbx_seq_one_letter_code
_entity_poly.pdbx_strand_id
1 'polypeptide(L)'
;DYQNAVYASEYLEHLRRISAHNNATPKMLAALARLLALRMSYEDTHRVAELKLRQARLSRVRGEAKARLGEIVDVKEFMKPGPEEIFGLLPKSLGKPLVSLAERRGWSSISLPMKVKTTRFSGFIRLKALAYAKRWRPKSLRHHEEIEWLALWLRYVEAALEKVPEATIEIVETARLVRGYGSTYKRGIRNWSLIESEILEPCLFGSLSCEQLADAVLQARLAAVKDPDSAALDKVVTAFKAVARTTAPSASAAE
;
A
#
# COMPACT_ATOMS: atom_id res chain seq x y z
N ASP A 1 -1.04 14.86 12.10
CA ASP A 1 0.38 14.48 11.86
C ASP A 1 0.76 14.19 10.42
N TYR A 2 0.11 13.23 9.75
CA TYR A 2 0.64 12.69 8.49
C TYR A 2 0.71 13.70 7.33
N GLN A 3 -0.37 14.43 7.05
CA GLN A 3 -0.43 15.41 5.96
C GLN A 3 -0.95 16.78 6.42
N ASN A 4 -2.28 16.98 6.43
CA ASN A 4 -2.98 18.19 6.88
C ASN A 4 -4.41 17.84 7.33
N ALA A 5 -5.18 18.84 7.78
CA ALA A 5 -6.55 18.63 8.27
C ALA A 5 -7.55 18.21 7.17
N VAL A 6 -7.35 18.68 5.94
CA VAL A 6 -8.17 18.28 4.78
C VAL A 6 -8.02 16.78 4.52
N TYR A 7 -6.80 16.27 4.49
CA TYR A 7 -6.52 14.84 4.30
C TYR A 7 -7.06 13.97 5.45
N ALA A 8 -7.10 14.50 6.67
CA ALA A 8 -7.76 13.82 7.78
C ALA A 8 -9.29 13.81 7.64
N SER A 9 -9.87 14.81 6.99
CA SER A 9 -11.30 14.88 6.70
C SER A 9 -11.68 13.87 5.63
N GLU A 10 -10.87 13.70 4.58
CA GLU A 10 -11.05 12.64 3.56
C GLU A 10 -11.10 11.24 4.20
N TYR A 11 -10.20 10.95 5.15
CA TYR A 11 -10.23 9.69 5.93
C TYR A 11 -11.58 9.48 6.63
N LEU A 12 -12.10 10.52 7.29
CA LEU A 12 -13.38 10.46 7.98
C LEU A 12 -14.55 10.32 7.00
N GLU A 13 -14.48 10.94 5.82
CA GLU A 13 -15.51 10.82 4.78
C GLU A 13 -15.61 9.40 4.24
N HIS A 14 -14.48 8.74 3.96
CA HIS A 14 -14.46 7.33 3.57
C HIS A 14 -15.10 6.43 4.63
N LEU A 15 -14.78 6.64 5.92
CA LEU A 15 -15.38 5.86 7.00
C LEU A 15 -16.87 6.12 7.17
N ARG A 16 -17.29 7.39 7.11
CA ARG A 16 -18.71 7.75 7.22
C ARG A 16 -19.52 7.08 6.12
N ARG A 17 -19.03 7.13 4.88
CA ARG A 17 -19.68 6.49 3.74
C ARG A 17 -19.90 4.99 3.97
N ILE A 18 -18.86 4.26 4.36
CA ILE A 18 -18.96 2.82 4.58
C ILE A 18 -19.79 2.49 5.82
N SER A 19 -19.68 3.27 6.90
CA SER A 19 -20.48 3.06 8.12
C SER A 19 -21.97 3.29 7.95
N ALA A 20 -22.37 4.01 6.89
CA ALA A 20 -23.78 4.25 6.59
C ALA A 20 -24.47 3.05 5.93
N HIS A 21 -23.73 2.03 5.50
CA HIS A 21 -24.32 0.80 4.97
C HIS A 21 -24.92 -0.06 6.09
N ASN A 22 -26.15 -0.55 5.90
CA ASN A 22 -26.86 -1.40 6.88
C ASN A 22 -26.11 -2.70 7.22
N ASN A 23 -25.30 -3.20 6.28
CA ASN A 23 -24.54 -4.44 6.42
C ASN A 23 -23.17 -4.22 7.10
N ALA A 24 -22.82 -2.98 7.49
CA ALA A 24 -21.55 -2.67 8.11
C ALA A 24 -21.51 -3.14 9.57
N THR A 25 -20.68 -4.15 9.86
CA THR A 25 -20.50 -4.65 11.23
C THR A 25 -19.43 -3.87 12.00
N PRO A 26 -19.53 -3.75 13.34
CA PRO A 26 -18.51 -3.07 14.15
C PRO A 26 -17.10 -3.64 13.98
N LYS A 27 -16.99 -4.98 13.83
CA LYS A 27 -15.71 -5.66 13.61
C LYS A 27 -15.08 -5.28 12.27
N MET A 28 -15.89 -5.24 11.20
CA MET A 28 -15.43 -4.81 9.88
C MET A 28 -15.00 -3.34 9.91
N LEU A 29 -15.81 -2.45 10.50
CA LEU A 29 -15.51 -1.02 10.57
C LEU A 29 -14.22 -0.73 11.36
N ALA A 30 -13.97 -1.47 12.44
CA ALA A 30 -12.71 -1.36 13.18
C ALA A 30 -11.50 -1.77 12.34
N ALA A 31 -11.62 -2.87 11.59
CA ALA A 31 -10.56 -3.32 10.67
C ALA A 31 -10.32 -2.30 9.54
N LEU A 32 -11.40 -1.80 8.94
CA LEU A 32 -11.39 -0.79 7.88
C LEU A 32 -10.72 0.49 8.37
N ALA A 33 -11.14 1.06 9.51
CA ALA A 33 -10.56 2.27 10.08
C ALA A 33 -9.05 2.14 10.26
N ARG A 34 -8.60 1.02 10.85
CA ARG A 34 -7.18 0.76 11.09
C ARG A 34 -6.38 0.65 9.79
N LEU A 35 -6.89 -0.10 8.81
CA LEU A 35 -6.19 -0.36 7.56
C LEU A 35 -6.24 0.83 6.61
N LEU A 36 -7.37 1.54 6.54
CA LEU A 36 -7.51 2.78 5.80
C LEU A 36 -6.54 3.83 6.32
N ALA A 37 -6.45 4.00 7.65
CA ALA A 37 -5.47 4.91 8.25
C ALA A 37 -4.04 4.54 7.84
N LEU A 38 -3.69 3.25 7.89
CA LEU A 38 -2.37 2.75 7.47
C LEU A 38 -2.08 3.03 6.00
N ARG A 39 -3.06 2.81 5.11
CA ARG A 39 -2.90 3.00 3.65
C ARG A 39 -2.87 4.47 3.26
N MET A 40 -3.65 5.33 3.93
CA MET A 40 -3.58 6.77 3.76
C MET A 40 -2.31 7.35 4.38
N SER A 41 -1.72 6.70 5.39
CA SER A 41 -0.44 7.08 5.98
C SER A 41 0.74 6.25 5.47
N TYR A 42 0.79 5.98 4.17
CA TYR A 42 1.81 5.13 3.56
C TYR A 42 3.23 5.68 3.78
N GLU A 43 4.19 4.75 3.79
CA GLU A 43 5.61 5.07 3.91
C GLU A 43 6.11 5.68 2.59
N ASP A 44 6.46 6.96 2.63
CA ASP A 44 7.14 7.64 1.54
C ASP A 44 8.46 8.25 2.01
N THR A 45 9.33 8.62 1.08
CA THR A 45 10.65 9.16 1.44
C THR A 45 10.54 10.44 2.29
N HIS A 46 9.50 11.25 2.09
CA HIS A 46 9.19 12.41 2.93
C HIS A 46 8.91 11.99 4.38
N ARG A 47 8.11 10.95 4.61
CA ARG A 47 7.75 10.43 5.93
C ARG A 47 8.94 9.77 6.61
N VAL A 48 9.73 9.00 5.86
CA VAL A 48 10.98 8.41 6.36
C VAL A 48 11.94 9.51 6.80
N ALA A 49 12.10 10.57 6.00
CA ALA A 49 12.91 11.73 6.38
C ALA A 49 12.35 12.48 7.61
N GLU A 50 11.04 12.64 7.71
CA GLU A 50 10.38 13.25 8.88
C GLU A 50 10.63 12.43 10.15
N LEU A 51 10.47 11.10 10.10
CA LEU A 51 10.72 10.21 11.23
C LEU A 51 12.18 10.26 11.69
N LYS A 52 13.12 10.30 10.74
CA LYS A 52 14.56 10.44 11.02
C LYS A 52 14.89 11.80 11.64
N LEU A 53 14.27 12.88 11.18
CA LEU A 53 14.42 14.20 11.79
C LEU A 53 13.81 14.26 13.20
N ARG A 54 12.69 13.56 13.45
CA ARG A 54 12.11 13.41 14.80
C ARG A 54 13.04 12.62 15.72
N GLN A 55 13.63 11.52 15.25
CA GLN A 55 14.64 10.75 16.00
C GLN A 55 15.93 11.54 16.24
N ALA A 56 16.36 12.34 15.26
CA ALA A 56 17.54 13.21 15.36
C ALA A 56 17.30 14.48 16.20
N ARG A 57 16.05 14.82 16.55
CA ARG A 57 15.75 15.95 17.43
C ARG A 57 16.11 15.61 18.89
N LEU A 58 17.32 16.05 19.25
CA LEU A 58 17.65 16.93 20.40
C LEU A 58 17.99 16.39 21.81
N SER A 59 17.84 15.12 22.16
CA SER A 59 18.32 14.66 23.51
C SER A 59 18.91 13.26 23.58
N ARG A 60 18.52 12.35 22.68
CA ARG A 60 18.80 10.92 22.83
C ARG A 60 20.17 10.47 22.29
N VAL A 61 20.63 11.04 21.18
CA VAL A 61 21.94 10.70 20.59
C VAL A 61 23.11 11.08 21.51
N ARG A 62 22.96 12.12 22.34
CA ARG A 62 23.97 12.48 23.35
C ARG A 62 23.96 11.54 24.57
N GLY A 63 22.79 11.03 24.97
CA GLY A 63 22.65 10.17 26.15
C GLY A 63 23.06 8.71 25.90
N GLU A 64 22.72 8.15 24.74
CA GLU A 64 22.96 6.72 24.45
C GLU A 64 24.40 6.43 23.99
N ALA A 65 25.13 7.45 23.49
CA ALA A 65 26.48 7.27 22.99
C ALA A 65 27.59 7.31 24.06
N LYS A 66 27.28 7.67 25.33
CA LYS A 66 28.29 7.96 26.39
C LYS A 66 29.45 8.84 25.87
N ALA A 67 29.21 9.67 24.85
CA ALA A 67 30.24 10.43 24.17
C ALA A 67 30.64 11.63 25.04
N ARG A 68 31.95 11.86 25.19
CA ARG A 68 32.46 13.02 25.94
C ARG A 68 32.15 14.31 25.18
N LEU A 69 32.13 15.43 25.90
CA LEU A 69 32.01 16.79 25.33
C LEU A 69 33.05 16.96 24.20
N GLY A 70 32.60 16.92 22.94
CA GLY A 70 33.46 17.14 21.75
C GLY A 70 33.44 16.03 20.69
N GLU A 71 32.88 14.83 20.96
CA GLU A 71 32.86 13.75 19.97
C GLU A 71 31.63 13.78 19.05
N ILE A 72 31.86 13.73 17.73
CA ILE A 72 30.82 13.66 16.71
C ILE A 72 30.43 12.18 16.50
N VAL A 73 29.26 11.79 16.99
CA VAL A 73 28.68 10.46 16.75
C VAL A 73 28.14 10.41 15.32
N ASP A 74 28.74 9.58 14.45
CA ASP A 74 28.36 9.48 13.02
C ASP A 74 27.30 8.38 12.79
N VAL A 75 26.02 8.73 12.84
CA VAL A 75 24.92 7.85 12.37
C VAL A 75 24.96 7.78 10.83
N LYS A 76 25.35 6.62 10.31
CA LYS A 76 25.33 6.32 8.87
C LYS A 76 24.08 5.51 8.55
N GLU A 77 23.17 6.09 7.79
CA GLU A 77 22.01 5.37 7.29
C GLU A 77 22.29 4.89 5.87
N PHE A 78 22.19 3.58 5.68
CA PHE A 78 22.27 2.95 4.37
C PHE A 78 20.89 2.99 3.73
N MET A 79 20.76 3.77 2.66
CA MET A 79 19.56 3.74 1.82
C MET A 79 19.95 3.12 0.47
N LYS A 80 19.07 2.30 -0.09
CA LYS A 80 19.23 1.75 -1.44
C LYS A 80 18.07 2.21 -2.32
N PRO A 81 17.92 3.53 -2.55
CA PRO A 81 16.84 4.04 -3.36
C PRO A 81 16.85 3.42 -4.76
N GLY A 82 15.78 2.72 -5.12
CA GLY A 82 15.52 2.27 -6.48
C GLY A 82 15.02 3.42 -7.36
N PRO A 83 14.97 3.25 -8.69
CA PRO A 83 14.47 4.28 -9.60
C PRO A 83 13.03 4.69 -9.29
N GLU A 84 12.19 3.77 -8.82
CA GLU A 84 10.80 4.05 -8.46
C GLU A 84 10.69 4.89 -7.18
N GLU A 85 11.62 4.74 -6.24
CA GLU A 85 11.66 5.54 -5.02
C GLU A 85 12.15 6.96 -5.28
N ILE A 86 12.94 7.15 -6.35
CA ILE A 86 13.45 8.44 -6.81
C ILE A 86 12.41 9.13 -7.69
N PHE A 87 11.94 8.46 -8.75
CA PHE A 87 10.98 9.00 -9.71
C PHE A 87 9.57 9.09 -9.14
N GLY A 88 9.23 8.26 -8.15
CA GLY A 88 7.96 8.33 -7.42
C GLY A 88 7.75 9.67 -6.70
N LEU A 89 8.82 10.43 -6.44
CA LEU A 89 8.77 11.77 -5.84
C LEU A 89 8.48 12.88 -6.85
N LEU A 90 8.67 12.61 -8.13
CA LEU A 90 8.41 13.57 -9.19
C LEU A 90 6.89 13.71 -9.42
N PRO A 91 6.44 14.84 -9.98
CA PRO A 91 5.07 14.98 -10.45
C PRO A 91 4.67 13.85 -11.39
N LYS A 92 3.42 13.37 -11.34
CA LYS A 92 2.90 12.25 -12.16
C LYS A 92 3.31 12.34 -13.64
N SER A 93 3.25 13.53 -14.24
CA SER A 93 3.60 13.79 -15.65
C SER A 93 5.08 13.54 -15.99
N LEU A 94 5.99 13.72 -15.03
CA LEU A 94 7.42 13.50 -15.20
C LEU A 94 7.86 12.12 -14.69
N GLY A 95 7.28 11.66 -13.57
CA GLY A 95 7.64 10.38 -12.95
C GLY A 95 7.24 9.18 -13.82
N LYS A 96 6.01 9.17 -14.34
CA LYS A 96 5.47 8.03 -15.11
C LYS A 96 6.32 7.65 -16.34
N PRO A 97 6.72 8.59 -17.23
CA PRO A 97 7.57 8.24 -18.36
C PRO A 97 8.97 7.77 -17.94
N LEU A 98 9.52 8.30 -16.83
CA LEU A 98 10.84 7.92 -16.33
C LEU A 98 10.86 6.51 -15.72
N VAL A 99 9.82 6.15 -14.95
CA VAL A 99 9.65 4.78 -14.44
C VAL A 99 9.50 3.80 -15.60
N SER A 100 8.63 4.10 -16.57
CA SER A 100 8.45 3.26 -17.76
C SER A 100 9.73 3.13 -18.61
N LEU A 101 10.56 4.17 -18.67
CA LEU A 101 11.85 4.11 -19.35
C LEU A 101 12.84 3.23 -18.59
N ALA A 102 12.88 3.34 -17.26
CA ALA A 102 13.73 2.52 -16.42
C ALA A 102 13.35 1.04 -16.50
N GLU A 103 12.05 0.71 -16.50
CA GLU A 103 11.54 -0.64 -16.71
C GLU A 103 11.93 -1.19 -18.08
N ARG A 104 11.70 -0.42 -19.15
CA ARG A 104 12.08 -0.82 -20.52
C ARG A 104 13.58 -1.05 -20.70
N ARG A 105 14.42 -0.36 -19.93
CA ARG A 105 15.88 -0.52 -19.94
C ARG A 105 16.39 -1.57 -18.94
N GLY A 106 15.52 -2.25 -18.21
CA GLY A 106 15.90 -3.22 -17.18
C GLY A 106 16.56 -2.61 -15.96
N TRP A 107 16.40 -1.28 -15.76
CA TRP A 107 17.02 -0.54 -14.65
C TRP A 107 16.23 -0.64 -13.35
N SER A 108 15.05 -1.27 -13.34
CA SER A 108 14.19 -1.42 -12.16
C SER A 108 14.82 -2.20 -11.01
N SER A 109 15.91 -2.94 -11.25
CA SER A 109 16.70 -3.64 -10.25
C SER A 109 17.93 -2.85 -9.77
N ILE A 110 18.24 -1.71 -10.43
CA ILE A 110 19.39 -0.87 -10.10
C ILE A 110 19.05 -0.03 -8.88
N SER A 111 19.38 -0.51 -7.70
CA SER A 111 19.38 0.32 -6.50
C SER A 111 20.66 1.13 -6.45
N LEU A 112 20.57 2.45 -6.27
CA LEU A 112 21.76 3.27 -6.01
C LEU A 112 22.09 3.16 -4.52
N PRO A 113 23.19 2.50 -4.11
CA PRO A 113 23.58 2.48 -2.71
C PRO A 113 23.98 3.90 -2.28
N MET A 114 23.08 4.61 -1.61
CA MET A 114 23.34 5.92 -1.06
C MET A 114 23.71 5.79 0.42
N LYS A 115 24.94 6.18 0.75
CA LYS A 115 25.36 6.44 2.13
C LYS A 115 25.01 7.88 2.46
N VAL A 116 23.91 8.11 3.17
CA VAL A 116 23.59 9.45 3.67
C VAL A 116 24.19 9.58 5.07
N LYS A 117 25.22 10.44 5.21
CA LYS A 117 25.74 10.84 6.51
C LYS A 117 24.80 11.89 7.10
N THR A 118 24.01 11.51 8.08
CA THR A 118 22.95 12.34 8.70
C THR A 118 23.50 13.39 9.66
N THR A 119 24.82 13.39 9.87
CA THR A 119 25.57 14.09 10.94
C THR A 119 26.28 15.35 10.46
N ARG A 120 26.33 15.60 9.15
CA ARG A 120 26.78 16.88 8.58
C ARG A 120 25.58 17.82 8.43
N PHE A 121 25.78 19.10 8.74
CA PHE A 121 24.79 20.18 8.59
C PHE A 121 24.09 20.19 7.22
N SER A 122 24.82 19.85 6.14
CA SER A 122 24.27 19.70 4.79
C SER A 122 23.35 18.49 4.59
N GLY A 123 23.58 17.38 5.31
CA GLY A 123 22.69 16.22 5.35
C GLY A 123 21.39 16.51 6.09
N PHE A 124 21.48 17.25 7.20
CA PHE A 124 20.32 17.76 7.94
C PHE A 124 19.46 18.72 7.09
N ILE A 125 20.09 19.65 6.35
CA ILE A 125 19.37 20.55 5.43
C ILE A 125 18.69 19.77 4.30
N ARG A 126 19.33 18.73 3.73
CA ARG A 126 18.73 17.89 2.69
C ARG A 126 17.54 17.09 3.20
N LEU A 127 17.64 16.49 4.38
CA LEU A 127 16.51 15.81 5.03
C LEU A 127 15.40 16.78 5.40
N LYS A 128 15.75 17.97 5.90
CA LYS A 128 14.79 19.03 6.20
C LYS A 128 14.10 19.49 4.92
N ALA A 129 14.82 19.73 3.83
CA ALA A 129 14.24 20.07 2.53
C ALA A 129 13.28 18.98 2.03
N LEU A 130 13.66 17.70 2.15
CA LEU A 130 12.77 16.59 1.82
C LEU A 130 11.55 16.51 2.75
N ALA A 131 11.69 16.73 4.06
CA ALA A 131 10.56 16.77 4.98
C ALA A 131 9.63 17.99 4.74
N TYR A 132 10.18 19.14 4.35
CA TYR A 132 9.40 20.32 3.95
C TYR A 132 8.72 20.12 2.57
N ALA A 133 9.29 19.27 1.71
CA ALA A 133 8.68 18.88 0.45
C ALA A 133 7.40 18.03 0.61
N LYS A 134 7.00 17.68 1.84
CA LYS A 134 5.70 17.09 2.19
C LYS A 134 4.49 17.83 1.56
N ARG A 135 4.57 19.14 1.35
CA ARG A 135 3.50 19.91 0.66
C ARG A 135 3.34 19.50 -0.81
N TRP A 136 4.38 18.94 -1.42
CA TRP A 136 4.40 18.42 -2.79
C TRP A 136 4.02 16.95 -2.88
N ARG A 137 3.93 16.22 -1.75
CA ARG A 137 3.47 14.83 -1.70
C ARG A 137 2.19 14.60 -2.51
N PRO A 138 1.13 15.43 -2.43
CA PRO A 138 -0.09 15.20 -3.20
C PRO A 138 0.09 15.25 -4.72
N LYS A 139 1.17 15.87 -5.21
CA LYS A 139 1.49 15.96 -6.64
C LYS A 139 2.40 14.82 -7.11
N SER A 140 2.99 14.06 -6.18
CA SER A 140 3.95 13.01 -6.49
C SER A 140 3.27 11.84 -7.19
N LEU A 141 3.96 11.19 -8.14
CA LEU A 141 3.47 9.98 -8.79
C LEU A 141 3.04 8.93 -7.75
N ARG A 142 3.86 8.73 -6.72
CA ARG A 142 3.58 7.76 -5.67
C ARG A 142 2.24 8.03 -4.99
N HIS A 143 1.93 9.29 -4.70
CA HIS A 143 0.65 9.62 -4.09
C HIS A 143 -0.52 9.28 -5.00
N HIS A 144 -0.43 9.60 -6.29
CA HIS A 144 -1.48 9.25 -7.24
C HIS A 144 -1.70 7.74 -7.32
N GLU A 145 -0.65 6.93 -7.37
CA GLU A 145 -0.76 5.46 -7.38
C GLU A 145 -1.44 4.94 -6.10
N GLU A 146 -1.10 5.50 -4.95
CA GLU A 146 -1.70 5.09 -3.66
C GLU A 146 -3.18 5.46 -3.58
N ILE A 147 -3.58 6.64 -4.08
CA ILE A 147 -4.99 7.07 -4.11
C ILE A 147 -5.80 6.28 -5.15
N GLU A 148 -5.23 6.00 -6.32
CA GLU A 148 -5.88 5.14 -7.34
C GLU A 148 -6.12 3.73 -6.78
N TRP A 149 -5.11 3.14 -6.13
CA TRP A 149 -5.25 1.85 -5.47
C TRP A 149 -6.28 1.89 -4.33
N LEU A 150 -6.25 2.94 -3.49
CA LEU A 150 -7.18 3.11 -2.38
C LEU A 150 -8.63 3.19 -2.87
N ALA A 151 -8.89 4.00 -3.90
CA ALA A 151 -10.21 4.14 -4.50
C ALA A 151 -10.73 2.81 -5.05
N LEU A 152 -9.87 2.06 -5.75
CA LEU A 152 -10.23 0.75 -6.28
C LEU A 152 -10.53 -0.26 -5.16
N TRP A 153 -9.70 -0.31 -4.12
CA TRP A 153 -9.94 -1.18 -2.98
C TRP A 153 -11.26 -0.85 -2.26
N LEU A 154 -11.56 0.43 -2.03
CA LEU A 154 -12.82 0.86 -1.42
C LEU A 154 -14.04 0.51 -2.29
N ARG A 155 -13.92 0.60 -3.63
CA ARG A 155 -14.98 0.14 -4.56
C ARG A 155 -15.33 -1.34 -4.34
N TYR A 156 -14.35 -2.21 -4.13
CA TYR A 156 -14.62 -3.62 -3.83
C TYR A 156 -15.22 -3.83 -2.44
N VAL A 157 -14.79 -3.05 -1.43
CA VAL A 157 -15.39 -3.10 -0.09
C VAL A 157 -16.86 -2.71 -0.13
N GLU A 158 -17.21 -1.62 -0.83
CA GLU A 158 -18.58 -1.15 -1.02
C GLU A 158 -19.43 -2.19 -1.79
N ALA A 159 -18.92 -2.73 -2.89
CA ALA A 159 -19.62 -3.76 -3.66
C ALA A 159 -19.86 -5.05 -2.87
N ALA A 160 -18.89 -5.47 -2.04
CA ALA A 160 -19.05 -6.63 -1.17
C ALA A 160 -20.06 -6.38 -0.06
N LEU A 161 -20.13 -5.16 0.50
CA LEU A 161 -21.14 -4.81 1.49
C LEU A 161 -22.57 -4.96 0.96
N GLU A 162 -22.77 -4.69 -0.33
CA GLU A 162 -24.07 -4.80 -0.97
C GLU A 162 -24.41 -6.25 -1.36
N LYS A 163 -23.44 -6.98 -1.93
CA LYS A 163 -23.69 -8.29 -2.54
C LYS A 163 -23.40 -9.49 -1.64
N VAL A 164 -22.33 -9.41 -0.83
CA VAL A 164 -21.75 -10.53 -0.07
C VAL A 164 -21.19 -10.03 1.28
N PRO A 165 -22.05 -9.55 2.21
CA PRO A 165 -21.61 -8.91 3.44
C PRO A 165 -20.55 -9.68 4.24
N GLU A 166 -20.68 -11.00 4.28
CA GLU A 166 -19.78 -11.94 4.96
C GLU A 166 -18.35 -11.92 4.41
N ALA A 167 -18.16 -11.62 3.12
CA ALA A 167 -16.84 -11.55 2.48
C ALA A 167 -16.15 -10.20 2.68
N THR A 168 -16.89 -9.16 3.08
CA THR A 168 -16.38 -7.78 3.18
C THR A 168 -15.16 -7.66 4.07
N ILE A 169 -15.16 -8.33 5.23
CA ILE A 169 -14.04 -8.23 6.17
C ILE A 169 -12.76 -8.82 5.58
N GLU A 170 -12.84 -9.88 4.80
CA GLU A 170 -11.68 -10.49 4.15
C GLU A 170 -11.13 -9.58 3.04
N ILE A 171 -12.02 -8.89 2.29
CA ILE A 171 -11.63 -7.87 1.30
C ILE A 171 -10.96 -6.68 1.97
N VAL A 172 -11.48 -6.20 3.11
CA VAL A 172 -10.84 -5.15 3.91
C VAL A 172 -9.43 -5.58 4.34
N GLU A 173 -9.27 -6.82 4.78
CA GLU A 173 -7.99 -7.38 5.24
C GLU A 173 -6.95 -7.55 4.12
N THR A 174 -7.35 -7.54 2.83
CA THR A 174 -6.40 -7.56 1.70
C THR A 174 -5.46 -6.36 1.68
N ALA A 175 -5.84 -5.23 2.29
CA ALA A 175 -4.98 -4.05 2.41
C ALA A 175 -3.66 -4.33 3.16
N ARG A 176 -3.56 -5.40 3.93
CA ARG A 176 -2.30 -5.81 4.59
C ARG A 176 -1.23 -6.30 3.62
N LEU A 177 -1.63 -6.78 2.45
CA LEU A 177 -0.71 -7.26 1.43
C LEU A 177 0.13 -6.09 0.88
N VAL A 178 -0.47 -4.90 0.79
CA VAL A 178 0.15 -3.72 0.21
C VAL A 178 0.78 -2.88 1.31
N ARG A 179 2.08 -3.09 1.55
CA ARG A 179 2.83 -2.40 2.61
C ARG A 179 4.28 -2.15 2.25
N GLY A 180 4.87 -1.21 3.00
CA GLY A 180 6.27 -0.84 2.88
C GLY A 180 6.60 -0.14 1.57
N TYR A 181 7.86 -0.26 1.16
CA TYR A 181 8.44 0.37 -0.02
C TYR A 181 9.25 -0.65 -0.84
N GLY A 182 9.73 -0.24 -2.01
CA GLY A 182 10.60 -1.05 -2.86
C GLY A 182 10.00 -2.40 -3.28
N SER A 183 10.79 -3.46 -3.18
CA SER A 183 10.40 -4.81 -3.60
C SER A 183 9.23 -5.40 -2.80
N THR A 184 9.13 -5.07 -1.51
CA THR A 184 8.00 -5.50 -0.66
C THR A 184 6.69 -4.91 -1.15
N TYR A 185 6.68 -3.62 -1.47
CA TYR A 185 5.49 -2.96 -2.01
C TYR A 185 5.11 -3.53 -3.38
N LYS A 186 6.07 -3.66 -4.30
CA LYS A 186 5.83 -4.22 -5.65
C LYS A 186 5.20 -5.61 -5.58
N ARG A 187 5.72 -6.47 -4.70
CA ARG A 187 5.17 -7.82 -4.46
C ARG A 187 3.75 -7.76 -3.91
N GLY A 188 3.51 -6.87 -2.94
CA GLY A 188 2.19 -6.65 -2.36
C GLY A 188 1.17 -6.22 -3.40
N ILE A 189 1.52 -5.25 -4.25
CA ILE A 189 0.67 -4.80 -5.37
C ILE A 189 0.41 -5.94 -6.35
N ARG A 190 1.44 -6.68 -6.78
CA ARG A 190 1.26 -7.80 -7.72
C ARG A 190 0.28 -8.84 -7.17
N ASN A 191 0.47 -9.26 -5.93
CA ASN A 191 -0.39 -10.29 -5.32
C ASN A 191 -1.81 -9.78 -5.11
N TRP A 192 -1.97 -8.52 -4.72
CA TRP A 192 -3.28 -7.90 -4.60
C TRP A 192 -3.98 -7.78 -5.96
N SER A 193 -3.28 -7.34 -7.01
CA SER A 193 -3.83 -7.26 -8.37
C SER A 193 -4.29 -8.61 -8.89
N LEU A 194 -3.58 -9.70 -8.56
CA LEU A 194 -4.02 -11.04 -8.93
C LEU A 194 -5.31 -11.45 -8.20
N ILE A 195 -5.44 -11.13 -6.91
CA ILE A 195 -6.68 -11.36 -6.16
C ILE A 195 -7.83 -10.51 -6.75
N GLU A 196 -7.54 -9.26 -7.07
CA GLU A 196 -8.49 -8.33 -7.67
C GLU A 196 -8.99 -8.83 -9.02
N SER A 197 -8.10 -9.09 -9.98
CA SER A 197 -8.47 -9.46 -11.35
C SER A 197 -9.08 -10.86 -11.47
N GLU A 198 -8.67 -11.80 -10.63
CA GLU A 198 -9.06 -13.21 -10.77
C GLU A 198 -10.18 -13.65 -9.82
N ILE A 199 -10.37 -12.95 -8.70
CA ILE A 199 -11.36 -13.29 -7.68
C ILE A 199 -12.39 -12.15 -7.52
N LEU A 200 -11.95 -10.93 -7.18
CA LEU A 200 -12.88 -9.87 -6.81
C LEU A 200 -13.70 -9.35 -7.99
N GLU A 201 -13.04 -8.94 -9.09
CA GLU A 201 -13.73 -8.40 -10.27
C GLU A 201 -14.69 -9.42 -10.88
N PRO A 202 -14.29 -10.70 -11.12
CA PRO A 202 -15.19 -11.68 -11.73
C PRO A 202 -16.37 -12.07 -10.85
N CYS A 203 -16.26 -12.00 -9.52
CA CYS A 203 -17.36 -12.32 -8.61
C CYS A 203 -18.28 -11.12 -8.39
N LEU A 204 -17.71 -9.95 -8.04
CA LEU A 204 -18.49 -8.78 -7.65
C LEU A 204 -19.05 -8.01 -8.85
N PHE A 205 -18.40 -8.08 -10.01
CA PHE A 205 -18.82 -7.36 -11.22
C PHE A 205 -18.95 -8.26 -12.47
N GLY A 206 -18.50 -9.52 -12.39
CA GLY A 206 -18.60 -10.49 -13.47
C GLY A 206 -19.68 -11.55 -13.24
N SER A 207 -19.43 -12.74 -13.78
CA SER A 207 -20.38 -13.86 -13.80
C SER A 207 -19.99 -15.04 -12.91
N LEU A 208 -18.91 -14.95 -12.13
CA LEU A 208 -18.54 -16.03 -11.21
C LEU A 208 -19.41 -16.00 -9.95
N SER A 209 -19.70 -17.19 -9.41
CA SER A 209 -20.43 -17.30 -8.15
C SER A 209 -19.66 -16.65 -7.00
N CYS A 210 -20.39 -15.88 -6.19
CA CYS A 210 -19.89 -15.22 -4.99
C CYS A 210 -19.95 -16.08 -3.73
N GLU A 211 -20.55 -17.27 -3.77
CA GLU A 211 -20.89 -18.08 -2.59
C GLU A 211 -19.67 -18.40 -1.70
N GLN A 212 -18.51 -18.62 -2.31
CA GLN A 212 -17.27 -18.94 -1.61
C GLN A 212 -16.28 -17.76 -1.57
N LEU A 213 -16.74 -16.53 -1.85
CA LEU A 213 -15.86 -15.37 -1.98
C LEU A 213 -15.06 -15.09 -0.70
N ALA A 214 -15.70 -15.21 0.47
CA ALA A 214 -15.04 -14.97 1.77
C ALA A 214 -13.84 -15.92 1.96
N ASP A 215 -14.08 -17.21 1.79
CA ASP A 215 -13.05 -18.25 1.94
C ASP A 215 -11.97 -18.12 0.86
N ALA A 216 -12.34 -17.82 -0.38
CA ALA A 216 -11.40 -17.63 -1.48
C ALA A 216 -10.43 -16.47 -1.19
N VAL A 217 -10.94 -15.33 -0.73
CA VAL A 217 -10.11 -14.15 -0.40
C VAL A 217 -9.23 -14.43 0.81
N LEU A 218 -9.75 -15.12 1.84
CA LEU A 218 -8.97 -15.53 3.00
C LEU A 218 -7.79 -16.44 2.59
N GLN A 219 -8.07 -17.50 1.83
CA GLN A 219 -7.03 -18.44 1.38
C GLN A 219 -6.00 -17.75 0.49
N ALA A 220 -6.46 -16.90 -0.44
CA ALA A 220 -5.58 -16.16 -1.33
C ALA A 220 -4.66 -15.21 -0.54
N ARG A 221 -5.19 -14.50 0.45
CA ARG A 221 -4.41 -13.62 1.34
C ARG A 221 -3.39 -14.41 2.16
N LEU A 222 -3.76 -15.57 2.71
CA LEU A 222 -2.84 -16.42 3.46
C LEU A 222 -1.73 -17.00 2.57
N ALA A 223 -2.05 -17.39 1.33
CA ALA A 223 -1.08 -17.86 0.35
C ALA A 223 -0.11 -16.74 -0.05
N ALA A 224 -0.64 -15.55 -0.35
CA ALA A 224 0.15 -14.38 -0.74
C ALA A 224 1.14 -13.90 0.32
N VAL A 225 0.84 -14.14 1.61
CA VAL A 225 1.75 -13.80 2.73
C VAL A 225 2.87 -14.84 2.88
N LYS A 226 2.57 -16.12 2.62
CA LYS A 226 3.52 -17.22 2.82
C LYS A 226 4.49 -17.40 1.66
N ASP A 227 4.08 -17.06 0.43
CA ASP A 227 4.84 -17.35 -0.78
C ASP A 227 5.30 -16.07 -1.50
N PRO A 228 6.61 -15.75 -1.45
CA PRO A 228 7.18 -14.60 -2.15
C PRO A 228 7.09 -14.70 -3.69
N ASP A 229 7.02 -15.92 -4.24
CA ASP A 229 7.03 -16.22 -5.68
C ASP A 229 5.61 -16.41 -6.26
N SER A 230 4.59 -16.33 -5.41
CA SER A 230 3.16 -16.34 -5.76
C SER A 230 2.60 -17.66 -6.32
N ALA A 231 3.39 -18.73 -6.40
CA ALA A 231 2.92 -20.02 -6.90
C ALA A 231 1.79 -20.61 -6.05
N ALA A 232 1.82 -20.40 -4.72
CA ALA A 232 0.75 -20.79 -3.82
C ALA A 232 -0.54 -20.01 -4.09
N LEU A 233 -0.42 -18.72 -4.41
CA LEU A 233 -1.56 -17.87 -4.75
C LEU A 233 -2.19 -18.31 -6.08
N ASP A 234 -1.38 -18.59 -7.10
CA ASP A 234 -1.85 -19.09 -8.39
C ASP A 234 -2.66 -20.38 -8.27
N LYS A 235 -2.22 -21.30 -7.39
CA LYS A 235 -2.95 -22.54 -7.09
C LYS A 235 -4.32 -22.27 -6.46
N VAL A 236 -4.38 -21.36 -5.48
CA VAL A 236 -5.65 -20.97 -4.82
C VAL A 236 -6.61 -20.37 -5.84
N VAL A 237 -6.13 -19.45 -6.67
CA VAL A 237 -6.94 -18.82 -7.73
C VAL A 237 -7.47 -19.86 -8.71
N THR A 238 -6.62 -20.79 -9.15
CA THR A 238 -7.02 -21.84 -10.10
C THR A 238 -8.08 -22.75 -9.51
N ALA A 239 -7.90 -23.20 -8.27
CA ALA A 239 -8.86 -24.03 -7.57
C ALA A 239 -10.21 -23.31 -7.38
N PHE A 240 -10.18 -22.04 -6.96
CA PHE A 240 -11.39 -21.23 -6.81
C PHE A 240 -12.17 -21.10 -8.12
N LYS A 241 -11.50 -20.73 -9.22
CA LYS A 241 -12.17 -20.54 -10.51
C LYS A 241 -12.82 -21.83 -11.04
N ALA A 242 -12.25 -23.00 -10.74
CA ALA A 242 -12.86 -24.28 -11.11
C ALA A 242 -14.19 -24.51 -10.38
N VAL A 243 -14.23 -24.25 -9.07
CA VAL A 243 -15.44 -24.41 -8.26
C VAL A 243 -16.49 -23.33 -8.58
N ALA A 244 -16.08 -22.07 -8.67
CA ALA A 244 -16.97 -20.94 -8.92
C ALA A 244 -17.66 -21.00 -10.30
N ARG A 245 -17.01 -21.61 -11.31
CA ARG A 245 -17.62 -21.84 -12.64
C ARG A 245 -18.65 -22.97 -12.64
N THR A 246 -18.44 -23.99 -11.82
CA THR A 246 -19.36 -25.14 -11.72
C THR A 246 -20.66 -24.73 -11.01
N THR A 247 -20.55 -23.74 -10.12
CA THR A 247 -21.65 -23.25 -9.28
C THR A 247 -22.38 -22.05 -9.90
N ALA A 248 -21.90 -21.51 -11.03
CA ALA A 248 -22.58 -20.43 -11.72
C ALA A 248 -23.90 -20.95 -12.33
N PRO A 249 -25.04 -20.27 -12.12
CA PRO A 249 -26.32 -20.72 -12.66
C PRO A 249 -26.24 -20.82 -14.19
N SER A 250 -26.60 -21.98 -14.73
CA SER A 250 -26.64 -22.21 -16.18
C SER A 250 -27.66 -21.26 -16.80
N ALA A 251 -27.19 -20.25 -17.53
CA ALA A 251 -28.03 -19.35 -18.33
C ALA A 251 -28.59 -20.04 -19.60
N SER A 252 -28.92 -21.33 -19.53
CA SER A 252 -29.38 -22.18 -20.64
C SER A 252 -30.54 -23.07 -20.18
N ALA A 253 -31.70 -22.45 -19.97
CA ALA A 253 -32.99 -23.12 -19.91
C ALA A 253 -34.07 -22.11 -20.32
N ALA A 254 -33.96 -21.59 -21.54
CA ALA A 254 -34.99 -20.79 -22.19
C ALA A 254 -34.89 -20.98 -23.71
N GLU A 255 -35.25 -22.17 -24.16
CA GLU A 255 -35.81 -22.45 -25.50
C GLU A 255 -36.92 -23.50 -25.33
#